data_AF-A0A1R4KPM3-F1
#
_entry.id   AF-A0A1R4KPM3-F1
#
_cell.length_a   1.000
_cell.length_b   1.000
_cell.length_c   1.000
_cell.angle_alpha   90.00
_cell.angle_beta   90.00
_cell.angle_gamma   90.00
#
_symmetry.space_group_name_H-M   'P 1'
#
loop_
_entity.id
_entity.type
_entity.pdbx_description
1 polymer ?
#
loop_
_entity_poly.entity_id
_entity_poly.type
_entity_poly.pdbx_seq_one_letter_code
_entity_poly.pdbx_strand_id
1 'polypeptide(L)'
;MKSKNNIHTLAHQYVVNDPLHQLFDAVNAISVQGYDEQRRVIYWNKGSEVLYGYTNVEATGKKLEDLIIPSDLREAVVAGHGNWINNGIEIPAAELTLRDKNNNDVSVFSSHVMFINQYGIKQMY
;
A
#
# COMPACT_ATOMS: atom_id res chain seq x y z
N MET A 1 -31.20 3.18 -25.08
CA MET A 1 -31.52 3.54 -23.69
C MET A 1 -30.37 3.09 -22.79
N LYS A 2 -29.93 4.01 -21.93
CA LYS A 2 -28.79 4.04 -21.00
C LYS A 2 -28.21 2.71 -20.48
N SER A 3 -26.87 2.66 -20.41
CA SER A 3 -26.08 2.33 -19.21
C SER A 3 -24.92 1.37 -19.49
N LYS A 4 -23.81 1.87 -20.03
CA LYS A 4 -22.46 1.29 -19.88
C LYS A 4 -21.47 2.41 -20.17
N ASN A 5 -21.05 3.20 -19.19
CA ASN A 5 -19.83 4.05 -19.29
C ASN A 5 -19.45 4.77 -17.99
N ASN A 6 -19.70 4.18 -16.82
CA ASN A 6 -19.23 4.75 -15.54
C ASN A 6 -18.05 3.98 -14.92
N ILE A 7 -17.51 2.96 -15.59
CA ILE A 7 -16.41 2.13 -15.06
C ILE A 7 -15.04 2.59 -15.61
N HIS A 8 -15.01 3.25 -16.78
CA HIS A 8 -13.75 3.69 -17.39
C HIS A 8 -13.14 4.95 -16.77
N THR A 9 -13.92 5.72 -16.01
CA THR A 9 -13.47 7.01 -15.43
C THR A 9 -12.70 6.83 -14.12
N LEU A 10 -12.97 5.76 -13.36
CA LEU A 10 -12.32 5.50 -12.07
C LEU A 10 -10.93 4.85 -12.24
N ALA A 11 -10.72 4.07 -13.30
CA ALA A 11 -9.43 3.41 -13.57
C ALA A 11 -8.34 4.39 -14.03
N HIS A 12 -8.71 5.53 -14.63
CA HIS A 12 -7.76 6.56 -15.08
C HIS A 12 -7.27 7.50 -13.96
N GLN A 13 -7.78 7.37 -12.73
CA GLN A 13 -7.28 8.16 -11.58
C GLN A 13 -6.02 7.57 -10.95
N TYR A 14 -5.63 6.37 -11.35
CA TYR A 14 -4.47 5.63 -10.82
C TYR A 14 -3.44 5.30 -11.90
N VAL A 15 -3.40 6.07 -13.01
CA VAL A 15 -2.65 5.79 -14.25
C VAL A 15 -1.46 4.87 -14.01
N VAL A 16 -1.73 3.61 -14.33
CA VAL A 16 -0.80 2.49 -14.47
C VAL A 16 0.28 2.94 -15.44
N ASN A 17 1.55 2.86 -15.01
CA ASN A 17 2.82 3.26 -15.67
C ASN A 17 3.56 4.45 -15.02
N ASP A 18 3.65 4.51 -13.70
CA ASP A 18 4.63 5.37 -13.03
C ASP A 18 6.05 4.75 -13.20
N PRO A 19 7.07 5.48 -13.71
CA PRO A 19 8.45 5.01 -13.73
C PRO A 19 8.95 4.46 -12.38
N LEU A 20 8.38 4.94 -11.28
CA LEU A 20 8.65 4.45 -9.93
C LEU A 20 8.22 2.99 -9.75
N HIS A 21 7.03 2.61 -10.22
CA HIS A 21 6.54 1.21 -10.15
C HIS A 21 7.40 0.30 -11.02
N GLN A 22 7.83 0.75 -12.20
CA GLN A 22 8.72 -0.03 -13.06
C GLN A 22 10.08 -0.29 -12.41
N LEU A 23 10.63 0.67 -11.67
CA LEU A 23 11.88 0.49 -10.91
C LEU A 23 11.71 -0.57 -9.82
N PHE A 24 10.62 -0.51 -9.06
CA PHE A 24 10.36 -1.46 -7.99
C PHE A 24 10.02 -2.86 -8.51
N ASP A 25 9.30 -2.97 -9.62
CA ASP A 25 8.99 -4.24 -10.26
C ASP A 25 10.24 -4.88 -10.89
N ALA A 26 11.22 -4.08 -11.32
CA ALA A 26 12.49 -4.60 -11.81
C ALA A 26 13.34 -5.24 -10.69
N VAL A 27 13.10 -4.86 -9.43
CA VAL A 27 13.81 -5.40 -8.27
C VAL A 27 12.88 -6.28 -7.45
N ASN A 28 12.72 -7.54 -7.87
CA ASN A 28 11.95 -8.56 -7.14
C ASN A 28 12.44 -8.78 -5.68
N ALA A 29 13.63 -8.29 -5.33
CA ALA A 29 14.20 -8.41 -3.99
C ALA A 29 13.60 -7.44 -2.96
N ILE A 30 12.87 -6.40 -3.39
CA ILE A 30 12.29 -5.40 -2.48
C ILE A 30 10.77 -5.49 -2.54
N SER A 31 10.16 -5.59 -1.37
CA SER A 31 8.71 -5.57 -1.22
C SER A 31 8.25 -4.12 -1.10
N VAL A 32 7.36 -3.69 -2.02
CA VAL A 32 6.77 -2.35 -2.02
C VAL A 32 5.25 -2.45 -2.07
N GLN A 33 4.60 -1.71 -1.17
CA GLN A 33 3.15 -1.58 -1.08
C GLN A 33 2.82 -0.10 -1.24
N GLY A 34 1.74 0.23 -1.95
CA GLY A 34 1.21 1.59 -1.98
C GLY A 34 -0.23 1.59 -1.50
N TYR A 35 -0.63 2.59 -0.73
CA TYR A 35 -2.01 2.71 -0.22
C TYR A 35 -2.53 4.16 -0.20
N ASP A 36 -3.84 4.29 -0.32
CA ASP A 36 -4.56 5.57 -0.37
C ASP A 36 -4.81 6.18 1.02
N GLU A 37 -5.46 7.34 1.07
CA GLU A 37 -5.82 8.06 2.31
C GLU A 37 -6.76 7.27 3.25
N GLN A 38 -7.34 6.17 2.77
CA GLN A 38 -8.17 5.24 3.54
C GLN A 38 -7.41 3.95 3.87
N ARG A 39 -6.10 3.90 3.60
CA ARG A 39 -5.18 2.75 3.73
C ARG A 39 -5.55 1.57 2.84
N ARG A 40 -6.32 1.80 1.78
CA ARG A 40 -6.63 0.77 0.79
C ARG A 40 -5.42 0.60 -0.11
N VAL A 41 -5.00 -0.64 -0.31
CA VAL A 41 -3.87 -0.96 -1.19
C VAL A 41 -4.22 -0.55 -2.63
N ILE A 42 -3.37 0.28 -3.22
CA ILE A 42 -3.43 0.72 -4.62
C ILE A 42 -2.24 0.21 -5.44
N TYR A 43 -1.17 -0.25 -4.78
CA TYR A 43 0.00 -0.84 -5.41
C TYR A 43 0.53 -2.01 -4.57
N TRP A 44 0.90 -3.09 -5.23
CA TRP A 44 1.42 -4.30 -4.59
C TRP A 44 2.35 -5.01 -5.57
N ASN A 45 3.65 -4.85 -5.38
CA ASN A 45 4.65 -5.35 -6.32
C ASN A 45 4.92 -6.87 -6.16
N LYS A 46 5.72 -7.44 -7.06
CA LYS A 46 6.05 -8.87 -7.02
C LYS A 46 6.79 -9.28 -5.75
N GLY A 47 7.65 -8.41 -5.22
CA GLY A 47 8.35 -8.64 -3.95
C GLY A 47 7.37 -8.83 -2.79
N SER A 48 6.29 -8.03 -2.74
CA SER A 48 5.22 -8.15 -1.74
C SER A 48 4.41 -9.42 -1.88
N GLU A 49 4.15 -9.88 -3.12
CA GLU A 49 3.49 -11.18 -3.32
C GLU A 49 4.34 -12.34 -2.78
N VAL A 50 5.65 -12.29 -3.03
CA VAL A 50 6.58 -13.33 -2.59
C VAL A 50 6.73 -13.30 -1.07
N LEU A 51 6.84 -12.11 -0.48
CA LEU A 51 7.10 -11.94 0.95
C LEU A 51 5.89 -12.26 1.83
N TYR A 52 4.69 -11.81 1.44
CA TYR A 52 3.49 -11.95 2.26
C TYR A 52 2.48 -12.98 1.74
N GLY A 53 2.67 -13.53 0.53
CA GLY A 53 1.83 -14.59 -0.03
C GLY A 53 0.46 -14.14 -0.57
N TYR A 54 0.16 -12.83 -0.53
CA TYR A 54 -1.02 -12.25 -1.18
C TYR A 54 -0.70 -11.87 -2.62
N THR A 55 -1.55 -12.28 -3.56
CA THR A 55 -1.43 -11.76 -4.94
C THR A 55 -1.86 -10.29 -5.00
N ASN A 56 -1.38 -9.54 -6.00
CA ASN A 56 -1.79 -8.15 -6.23
C ASN A 56 -3.33 -8.03 -6.31
N VAL A 57 -3.99 -8.99 -6.96
CA VAL A 57 -5.45 -9.04 -7.10
C VAL A 57 -6.14 -9.23 -5.75
N GLU A 58 -5.57 -10.01 -4.84
CA GLU A 58 -6.11 -10.22 -3.49
C GLU A 58 -5.90 -9.01 -2.57
N ALA A 59 -4.76 -8.34 -2.70
CA ALA A 59 -4.38 -7.22 -1.87
C ALA A 59 -5.09 -5.92 -2.29
N THR A 60 -5.23 -5.67 -3.60
CA THR A 60 -5.75 -4.40 -4.12
C THR A 60 -7.15 -4.08 -3.58
N GLY A 61 -7.32 -2.86 -3.06
CA GLY A 61 -8.56 -2.35 -2.48
C GLY A 61 -8.85 -2.80 -1.04
N LYS A 62 -8.10 -3.78 -0.51
CA LYS A 62 -8.14 -4.16 0.91
C LYS A 62 -7.36 -3.15 1.75
N LYS A 63 -7.69 -3.06 3.04
CA LYS A 63 -6.92 -2.26 3.97
C LYS A 63 -5.62 -2.96 4.33
N LEU A 64 -4.52 -2.22 4.39
CA LEU A 64 -3.21 -2.76 4.76
C LEU A 64 -3.28 -3.47 6.13
N GLU A 65 -4.02 -2.90 7.08
CA GLU A 65 -4.16 -3.47 8.43
C GLU A 65 -4.86 -4.83 8.48
N ASP A 66 -5.64 -5.17 7.46
CA ASP A 66 -6.36 -6.44 7.36
C ASP A 66 -5.53 -7.54 6.66
N LEU A 67 -4.42 -7.16 6.01
CA LEU A 67 -3.56 -8.08 5.25
C LEU A 67 -2.36 -8.53 6.08
N ILE A 68 -1.48 -7.59 6.44
CA ILE A 68 -0.14 -7.93 6.94
C ILE A 68 0.16 -7.37 8.33
N ILE A 69 -0.72 -6.53 8.88
CA ILE A 69 -0.48 -5.91 10.19
C ILE A 69 -1.07 -6.78 11.32
N PRO A 70 -0.25 -7.23 12.29
CA PRO A 70 -0.73 -7.93 13.48
C PRO A 70 -1.75 -7.09 14.25
N SER A 71 -2.71 -7.74 14.92
CA SER A 71 -3.79 -7.08 15.68
C SER A 71 -3.30 -5.95 16.58
N ASP A 72 -2.21 -6.20 17.28
CA ASP A 72 -1.70 -5.31 18.33
C ASP A 72 -1.01 -4.06 17.75
N LEU A 73 -0.64 -4.10 16.47
CA LEU A 73 -0.03 -2.97 15.76
C LEU A 73 -1.06 -2.17 14.94
N ARG A 74 -2.29 -2.67 14.76
CA ARG A 74 -3.28 -2.03 13.87
C ARG A 74 -3.61 -0.61 14.30
N GLU A 75 -3.87 -0.39 15.57
CA GLU A 75 -4.20 0.95 16.09
C GLU A 75 -3.05 1.94 15.87
N ALA A 76 -1.80 1.50 16.11
CA ALA A 76 -0.61 2.31 15.90
C ALA A 76 -0.42 2.69 14.43
N VAL A 77 -0.61 1.74 13.50
CA VAL A 77 -0.52 2.01 12.05
C VAL A 77 -1.62 2.96 11.58
N VAL A 78 -2.86 2.75 12.04
CA VAL A 78 -4.00 3.62 11.71
C VAL A 78 -3.76 5.05 12.22
N ALA A 79 -3.29 5.19 13.45
CA ALA A 79 -2.98 6.48 14.05
C ALA A 79 -1.79 7.17 13.36
N GLY A 80 -0.71 6.44 13.09
CA GLY A 80 0.47 6.96 12.39
C GLY A 80 0.13 7.49 11.00
N HIS A 81 -0.64 6.71 10.23
CA HIS A 81 -1.13 7.13 8.93
C HIS A 81 -2.02 8.39 9.00
N GLY A 82 -2.96 8.43 9.95
CA GLY A 82 -3.81 9.59 10.18
C GLY A 82 -3.02 10.84 10.57
N ASN A 83 -1.99 10.68 11.41
CA ASN A 83 -1.12 11.76 11.81
C ASN A 83 -0.29 12.32 10.64
N TRP A 84 0.20 11.45 9.75
CA TRP A 84 0.93 11.94 8.58
C TRP A 84 0.03 12.72 7.64
N ILE A 85 -1.15 12.18 7.34
CA ILE A 85 -2.09 12.85 6.42
C ILE A 85 -2.55 14.20 6.98
N ASN A 86 -2.95 14.25 8.24
CA ASN A 86 -3.61 15.43 8.80
C ASN A 86 -2.64 16.45 9.40
N ASN A 87 -1.54 15.97 9.98
CA ASN A 87 -0.63 16.79 10.77
C ASN A 87 0.79 16.86 10.17
N GLY A 88 1.08 16.12 9.10
CA GLY A 88 2.40 16.08 8.49
C GLY A 88 3.47 15.36 9.33
N ILE A 89 3.06 14.55 10.31
CA ILE A 89 3.96 13.81 11.18
C ILE A 89 4.30 12.47 10.52
N GLU A 90 5.57 12.32 10.09
CA GLU A 90 6.03 11.13 9.38
C GLU A 90 6.04 9.87 10.25
N ILE A 91 5.85 8.72 9.61
CA ILE A 91 6.05 7.42 10.26
C ILE A 91 7.54 7.07 10.13
N PRO A 92 8.29 6.97 11.23
CA PRO A 92 9.71 6.66 11.18
C PRO A 92 9.95 5.24 10.64
N ALA A 93 11.08 5.06 9.96
CA ALA A 93 11.52 3.72 9.58
C ALA A 93 11.88 2.89 10.81
N ALA A 94 11.49 1.61 10.82
CA ALA A 94 11.71 0.71 11.94
C ALA A 94 11.74 -0.75 11.50
N GLU A 95 12.36 -1.59 12.33
CA GLU A 95 12.18 -3.04 12.27
C GLU A 95 10.80 -3.41 12.82
N LEU A 96 10.03 -4.16 12.05
CA LEU A 96 8.67 -4.58 12.38
C LEU A 96 8.53 -6.09 12.17
N THR A 97 7.68 -6.71 13.00
CA THR A 97 7.18 -8.06 12.77
C THR A 97 5.77 -7.97 12.22
N LEU A 98 5.62 -8.28 10.94
CA LEU A 98 4.36 -8.32 10.22
C LEU A 98 3.88 -9.76 10.07
N ARG A 99 2.75 -9.98 9.39
CA ARG A 99 2.21 -11.31 9.11
C ARG A 99 2.03 -11.56 7.62
N ASP A 100 2.31 -12.78 7.20
CA ASP A 100 1.93 -13.26 5.87
C ASP A 100 0.47 -13.74 5.85
N LYS A 101 0.01 -14.16 4.66
CA LYS A 101 -1.33 -14.71 4.42
C LYS A 101 -1.67 -15.95 5.26
N ASN A 102 -0.66 -16.69 5.68
CA ASN A 102 -0.79 -17.88 6.52
C ASN A 102 -0.64 -17.55 8.00
N ASN A 103 -0.58 -16.26 8.36
CA ASN A 103 -0.40 -15.74 9.71
C ASN A 103 0.95 -16.15 10.35
N ASN A 104 1.97 -16.40 9.53
CA ASN A 104 3.35 -16.54 10.00
C ASN A 104 3.97 -15.15 10.19
N ASP A 105 4.87 -15.04 11.17
CA ASP A 105 5.60 -13.80 11.42
C ASP A 105 6.66 -13.56 10.34
N VAL A 106 6.70 -12.33 9.83
CA VAL A 106 7.65 -11.84 8.82
C VAL A 106 8.37 -10.63 9.38
N SER A 107 9.68 -10.76 9.63
CA SER A 107 10.50 -9.64 10.12
C SER A 107 11.00 -8.81 8.95
N VAL A 108 10.71 -7.50 8.97
CA VAL A 108 11.06 -6.56 7.90
C VAL A 108 11.62 -5.28 8.49
N PHE A 109 12.51 -4.63 7.75
CA PHE A 109 12.80 -3.21 7.95
C PHE A 109 11.87 -2.42 7.03
N SER A 110 11.00 -1.60 7.60
CA SER A 110 10.00 -0.84 6.85
C SER A 110 10.34 0.65 6.90
N SER A 111 10.33 1.29 5.74
CA SER A 111 10.42 2.73 5.55
C SER A 111 9.15 3.20 4.84
N HIS A 112 8.77 4.44 5.09
CA HIS A 112 7.54 5.00 4.54
C HIS A 112 7.84 6.31 3.83
N VAL A 113 7.13 6.59 2.73
CA VAL A 113 7.19 7.87 2.02
C VAL A 113 5.79 8.33 1.63
N MET A 114 5.53 9.63 1.76
CA MET A 114 4.30 10.25 1.26
C MET A 114 4.54 10.79 -0.15
N PHE A 115 3.74 10.32 -1.11
CA PHE A 115 3.68 10.82 -2.47
C PHE A 115 2.37 11.58 -2.70
N ILE A 116 2.46 12.75 -3.32
CA ILE A 116 1.28 13.54 -3.71
C ILE A 116 1.26 13.59 -5.23
N ASN A 117 0.24 13.00 -5.84
CA ASN A 117 0.13 13.00 -7.29
C ASN A 117 -0.29 14.37 -7.84
N GLN A 118 -0.31 14.51 -9.17
CA GLN A 118 -0.70 15.76 -9.86
C GLN A 118 -2.12 16.26 -9.54
N TYR A 119 -2.99 15.41 -8.97
CA TYR A 119 -4.34 15.76 -8.57
C TYR A 119 -4.44 16.14 -7.08
N GLY A 120 -3.32 16.23 -6.37
CA GLY A 120 -3.28 16.52 -4.94
C GLY A 120 -3.66 15.35 -4.05
N ILE A 121 -3.79 14.13 -4.60
CA ILE A 121 -4.16 12.93 -3.84
C ILE A 121 -2.90 12.37 -3.17
N LYS A 122 -2.98 12.19 -1.84
CA LYS A 122 -1.93 11.59 -1.02
C LYS A 122 -1.93 10.07 -1.15
N GLN A 123 -0.76 9.51 -1.30
CA GLN A 123 -0.49 8.08 -1.37
C GLN A 123 0.73 7.79 -0.52
N MET A 124 0.72 6.67 0.21
CA MET A 124 1.86 6.25 1.01
C MET A 124 2.45 4.98 0.43
N TYR A 125 3.78 4.89 0.42
CA TYR A 125 4.56 3.73 0.01
C TYR A 125 5.53 3.31 1.10
#